data_AF-C9MUT8-F1
#
_entry.id   AF-C9MUT8-F1
#
_cell.length_a   1.000
_cell.length_b   1.000
_cell.length_c   1.000
_cell.angle_alpha   90.00
_cell.angle_beta   90.00
_cell.angle_gamma   90.00
#
_symmetry.space_group_name_H-M   'P 1'
#
loop_
_entity.id
_entity.type
_entity.pdbx_description
1 polymer ?
#
loop_
_entity_poly.entity_id
_entity_poly.type
_entity_poly.pdbx_seq_one_letter_code
_entity_poly.pdbx_strand_id
1 'polypeptide(L)'
;MKYEFKKEKVDKINKHFLKCILETDFEYESYVESGERLEAISFEINNGKLTIGTTSGLFMAEVDGNNNDFDVEYLENGIEIVILEKTRNQIFSFGVSFLENVNVENEIQTWFAVDYAINLKERVNKCQN
;
A
#
# COMPACT_ATOMS: atom_id res chain seq x y z
N MET A 1 -4.79 -10.56 -8.16
CA MET A 1 -4.98 -9.53 -7.11
C MET A 1 -6.36 -9.64 -6.53
N LYS A 2 -6.47 -9.67 -5.21
CA LYS A 2 -7.74 -9.68 -4.48
C LYS A 2 -7.73 -8.62 -3.39
N TYR A 3 -8.90 -8.03 -3.17
CA TYR A 3 -9.13 -7.04 -2.14
C TYR A 3 -10.13 -7.59 -1.13
N GLU A 4 -9.85 -7.40 0.16
CA GLU A 4 -10.72 -7.84 1.23
C GLU A 4 -10.99 -6.70 2.21
N PHE A 5 -12.22 -6.65 2.70
CA PHE A 5 -12.64 -5.73 3.76
C PHE A 5 -13.23 -6.53 4.92
N LYS A 6 -12.75 -6.27 6.13
CA LYS A 6 -13.23 -6.92 7.34
C LYS A 6 -13.47 -5.89 8.45
N LYS A 7 -14.50 -6.11 9.25
CA LYS A 7 -14.74 -5.36 10.49
C LYS A 7 -14.66 -6.31 11.66
N GLU A 8 -13.88 -5.97 12.68
CA GLU A 8 -13.82 -6.75 13.92
C GLU A 8 -13.82 -5.85 15.15
N LYS A 9 -14.20 -6.44 16.29
CA LYS A 9 -14.09 -5.81 17.59
C LYS A 9 -12.99 -6.51 18.37
N VAL A 10 -11.85 -5.84 18.51
CA VAL A 10 -10.67 -6.35 19.23
C VAL A 10 -10.52 -5.54 20.50
N ASP A 11 -10.54 -6.18 21.67
CA ASP A 11 -10.37 -5.53 22.98
C ASP A 11 -11.27 -4.31 23.23
N LYS A 12 -12.54 -4.40 22.80
CA LYS A 12 -13.56 -3.33 22.86
C LYS A 12 -13.36 -2.17 21.88
N ILE A 13 -12.29 -2.18 21.08
CA ILE A 13 -12.03 -1.22 20.00
C ILE A 13 -12.58 -1.80 18.69
N ASN A 14 -13.33 -1.00 17.93
CA ASN A 14 -13.72 -1.38 16.58
C ASN A 14 -12.53 -1.14 15.65
N LYS A 15 -12.11 -2.19 14.95
CA LYS A 15 -11.09 -2.12 13.90
C LYS A 15 -11.71 -2.46 12.57
N HIS A 16 -11.35 -1.71 11.54
CA HIS A 16 -11.60 -2.10 10.16
C HIS A 16 -10.27 -2.49 9.53
N PHE A 17 -10.33 -3.47 8.63
CA PHE A 17 -9.17 -3.98 7.93
C PHE A 17 -9.44 -3.91 6.44
N LEU A 18 -8.49 -3.32 5.71
CA LEU A 18 -8.45 -3.37 4.26
C LEU A 18 -7.22 -4.13 3.85
N LYS A 19 -7.39 -5.18 3.05
CA LYS A 19 -6.28 -5.97 2.52
C LYS A 19 -6.18 -5.86 1.02
N CYS A 20 -4.96 -5.81 0.53
CA CYS A 20 -4.62 -6.01 -0.88
C CYS A 20 -3.63 -7.16 -0.95
N ILE A 21 -4.07 -8.29 -1.50
CA ILE A 21 -3.28 -9.53 -1.53
C ILE A 21 -3.09 -10.09 -2.95
N LEU A 22 -1.93 -10.68 -3.15
CA LEU A 22 -1.57 -11.48 -4.30
C LEU A 22 -2.11 -12.90 -4.08
N GLU A 23 -3.14 -13.26 -4.85
CA GLU A 23 -3.57 -14.64 -5.03
C GLU A 23 -3.04 -15.13 -6.37
N THR A 24 -2.21 -16.16 -6.33
CA THR A 24 -1.49 -16.70 -7.48
C THR A 24 -1.11 -18.15 -7.24
N ASP A 25 -1.03 -18.94 -8.32
CA ASP A 25 -0.50 -20.31 -8.29
C ASP A 25 1.01 -20.35 -8.62
N PHE A 26 1.61 -19.21 -8.94
CA PHE A 26 3.05 -19.08 -9.19
C PHE A 26 3.84 -19.01 -7.87
N GLU A 27 5.02 -19.62 -7.85
CA GLU A 27 6.01 -19.38 -6.80
C GLU A 27 6.51 -17.93 -6.89
N TYR A 28 6.77 -17.34 -5.72
CA TYR A 28 7.28 -15.97 -5.62
C TYR A 28 8.14 -15.79 -4.37
N GLU A 29 9.04 -14.81 -4.42
CA GLU A 29 9.70 -14.27 -3.23
C GLU A 29 9.13 -12.90 -2.91
N SER A 30 8.95 -12.59 -1.62
CA SER A 30 8.40 -11.31 -1.16
C SER A 30 9.38 -10.56 -0.26
N TYR A 31 9.45 -9.24 -0.42
CA TYR A 31 10.24 -8.37 0.47
C TYR A 31 9.59 -7.01 0.64
N VAL A 32 9.83 -6.42 1.82
CA VAL A 32 9.41 -5.05 2.13
C VAL A 32 10.33 -4.07 1.44
N GLU A 33 9.74 -3.10 0.75
CA GLU A 33 10.44 -2.00 0.11
C GLU A 33 10.67 -0.87 1.12
N SER A 34 11.82 -0.20 1.04
CA SER A 34 12.10 0.96 1.89
C SER A 34 11.58 2.26 1.27
N GLY A 35 11.06 3.17 2.10
CA GLY A 35 10.56 4.47 1.67
C GLY A 35 9.96 5.28 2.81
N GLU A 36 10.17 6.60 2.85
CA GLU A 36 9.71 7.44 3.97
C GLU A 36 8.18 7.68 3.96
N ARG A 37 7.55 7.67 2.78
CA ARG A 37 6.14 8.05 2.60
C ARG A 37 5.26 6.93 2.05
N LEU A 38 5.87 5.83 1.63
CA LEU A 38 5.22 4.70 1.00
C LEU A 38 5.57 3.43 1.77
N GLU A 39 4.55 2.78 2.33
CA GLU A 39 4.65 1.41 2.81
C GLU A 39 4.40 0.49 1.62
N ALA A 40 5.37 -0.37 1.27
CA ALA A 40 5.26 -1.20 0.08
C ALA A 40 5.91 -2.58 0.27
N ILE A 41 5.31 -3.56 -0.39
CA ILE A 41 5.80 -4.93 -0.48
C ILE A 41 5.90 -5.31 -1.96
N SER A 42 7.02 -5.93 -2.32
CA SER A 42 7.29 -6.41 -3.68
C SER A 42 7.32 -7.93 -3.72
N PHE A 43 6.90 -8.47 -4.86
CA PHE A 43 6.88 -9.88 -5.19
C PHE A 43 7.67 -10.10 -6.48
N GLU A 44 8.68 -10.95 -6.43
CA GLU A 44 9.39 -11.41 -7.62
C GLU A 44 8.73 -12.69 -8.11
N ILE A 45 8.19 -12.63 -9.32
CA ILE A 45 7.41 -13.71 -9.95
C ILE A 45 8.01 -13.96 -11.33
N ASN A 46 8.62 -15.13 -11.52
CA ASN A 46 9.41 -15.43 -12.72
C ASN A 46 10.52 -14.38 -12.93
N ASN A 47 10.48 -13.66 -14.06
CA ASN A 47 11.40 -12.55 -14.37
C ASN A 47 10.72 -11.18 -14.23
N GLY A 48 9.65 -11.11 -13.45
CA GLY A 48 8.86 -9.90 -13.22
C GLY A 48 8.81 -9.51 -11.75
N LYS A 49 8.45 -8.26 -11.49
CA LYS A 49 8.27 -7.70 -10.16
C LYS A 49 6.91 -7.04 -10.06
N LEU A 50 6.14 -7.41 -9.04
CA LEU A 50 4.88 -6.79 -8.68
C LEU A 50 5.07 -6.04 -7.37
N THR A 51 4.66 -4.77 -7.29
CA THR A 51 4.71 -4.01 -6.05
C THR A 51 3.31 -3.59 -5.65
N ILE A 52 2.96 -3.80 -4.38
CA ILE A 52 1.75 -3.29 -3.75
C ILE A 52 2.20 -2.27 -2.70
N GLY A 53 1.56 -1.11 -2.65
CA GLY A 53 1.82 -0.16 -1.57
C GLY A 53 0.63 0.69 -1.17
N THR A 54 0.80 1.42 -0.08
CA THR A 54 -0.16 2.37 0.50
C THR A 54 0.60 3.55 1.13
N THR A 55 -0.09 4.68 1.30
CA THR A 55 0.47 5.83 2.03
C THR A 55 0.87 5.42 3.45
N SER A 56 2.04 5.89 3.89
CA SER A 56 2.48 5.68 5.28
C SER A 56 1.63 6.47 6.27
N GLY A 57 1.45 5.90 7.47
CA GLY A 57 0.79 6.54 8.61
C GLY A 57 1.35 7.94 8.93
N LEU A 58 2.67 8.09 8.80
CA LEU A 58 3.38 9.34 9.07
C LEU A 58 3.01 10.46 8.09
N PHE A 59 2.88 10.16 6.79
CA PHE A 59 2.57 11.16 5.77
C PHE A 59 1.13 11.67 5.89
N MET A 60 0.18 10.78 6.21
CA MET A 60 -1.21 11.16 6.43
C MET A 60 -1.38 12.10 7.63
N ALA A 61 -0.55 11.99 8.66
CA ALA A 61 -0.56 12.92 9.79
C ALA A 61 -0.13 14.34 9.41
N GLU A 62 0.84 14.49 8.51
CA GLU A 62 1.32 15.81 8.07
C GLU A 62 0.34 16.53 7.13
N VAL A 63 -0.36 15.80 6.25
CA VAL A 63 -1.23 16.39 5.22
C VAL A 63 -2.62 16.72 5.73
N ASP A 64 -3.25 15.80 6.47
CA ASP A 64 -4.66 15.92 6.89
C ASP A 64 -4.83 16.30 8.37
N GLY A 65 -3.74 16.62 9.08
CA GLY A 65 -3.75 16.81 10.54
C GLY A 65 -4.17 15.53 11.27
N ASN A 66 -3.90 14.38 10.64
CA ASN A 66 -4.38 13.09 11.09
C ASN A 66 -3.74 12.72 12.42
N ASN A 67 -4.55 12.22 13.35
CA ASN A 67 -4.01 11.44 14.45
C ASN A 67 -3.58 10.11 13.82
N ASN A 68 -2.34 9.64 14.05
CA ASN A 68 -1.79 8.34 13.64
C ASN A 68 -2.64 7.14 14.10
N ASP A 69 -3.91 7.08 13.72
CA ASP A 69 -4.97 6.18 14.18
C ASP A 69 -5.35 5.24 13.03
N PHE A 70 -4.33 4.82 12.29
CA PHE A 70 -4.29 3.62 11.46
C PHE A 70 -2.85 3.10 11.41
N ASP A 71 -2.69 1.83 11.09
CA ASP A 71 -1.40 1.17 10.95
C ASP A 71 -1.35 0.36 9.65
N VAL A 72 -0.15 -0.05 9.26
CA VAL A 72 0.08 -0.87 8.06
C VAL A 72 0.85 -2.13 8.45
N GLU A 73 0.28 -3.28 8.11
CA GLU A 73 0.85 -4.60 8.39
C GLU A 73 1.25 -5.29 7.09
N TYR A 74 2.46 -5.85 7.08
CA TYR A 74 2.98 -6.63 5.97
C TYR A 74 2.56 -8.09 6.10
N LEU A 75 1.87 -8.60 5.09
CA LEU A 75 1.49 -10.01 4.99
C LEU A 75 2.44 -10.72 4.03
N GLU A 76 2.60 -12.03 4.17
CA GLU A 76 3.42 -12.85 3.25
C GLU A 76 2.97 -12.70 1.78
N ASN A 77 1.69 -12.44 1.54
CA ASN A 77 1.11 -12.30 0.21
C ASN A 77 0.49 -10.91 -0.04
N GLY A 78 0.81 -9.89 0.75
CA GLY A 78 0.23 -8.57 0.52
C GLY A 78 0.41 -7.58 1.66
N ILE A 79 -0.52 -6.64 1.73
CA ILE A 79 -0.48 -5.54 2.71
C ILE A 79 -1.88 -5.35 3.32
N GLU A 80 -1.93 -5.04 4.61
CA GLU A 80 -3.15 -4.73 5.35
C GLU A 80 -3.07 -3.33 5.95
N ILE A 81 -4.14 -2.55 5.80
CA ILE A 81 -4.34 -1.29 6.52
C ILE A 81 -5.28 -1.58 7.69
N VAL A 82 -4.78 -1.36 8.90
CA VAL A 82 -5.52 -1.48 10.16
C VAL A 82 -6.08 -0.12 10.53
N ILE A 83 -7.38 0.07 10.36
CA ILE A 83 -8.06 1.35 10.53
C ILE A 83 -8.75 1.39 11.89
N LEU A 84 -8.44 2.43 12.67
CA LEU A 84 -9.05 2.66 13.98
C LEU A 84 -10.19 3.69 13.89
N GLU A 85 -10.86 3.94 15.01
CA GLU A 85 -12.14 4.63 15.06
C GLU A 85 -12.08 6.06 14.50
N LYS A 86 -10.98 6.81 14.69
CA LYS A 86 -10.90 8.22 14.25
C LYS A 86 -10.73 8.35 12.74
N THR A 87 -10.10 7.37 12.09
CA THR A 87 -9.82 7.40 10.65
C THR A 87 -10.78 6.56 9.83
N ARG A 88 -11.79 5.91 10.44
CA ARG A 88 -12.74 5.00 9.77
C ARG A 88 -13.49 5.55 8.55
N ASN A 89 -13.61 6.88 8.45
CA ASN A 89 -14.31 7.58 7.37
C ASN A 89 -13.35 8.17 6.32
N GLN A 90 -12.03 7.99 6.49
CA GLN A 90 -11.02 8.47 5.56
C GLN A 90 -10.93 7.56 4.33
N ILE A 91 -10.28 8.09 3.29
CA ILE A 91 -10.04 7.36 2.05
C ILE A 91 -8.66 6.72 2.14
N PHE A 92 -8.63 5.41 2.10
CA PHE A 92 -7.41 4.62 1.99
C PHE A 92 -7.27 4.10 0.56
N SER A 93 -6.04 4.07 0.04
CA SER A 93 -5.77 3.68 -1.35
C SER A 93 -4.59 2.71 -1.39
N PHE A 94 -4.73 1.69 -2.23
CA PHE A 94 -3.61 0.84 -2.61
C PHE A 94 -3.14 1.21 -4.02
N GLY A 95 -1.83 1.35 -4.19
CA GLY A 95 -1.20 1.34 -5.50
C GLY A 95 -0.71 -0.07 -5.82
N VAL A 96 -0.89 -0.50 -7.07
CA VAL A 96 -0.36 -1.77 -7.56
C VAL A 96 0.34 -1.50 -8.89
N SER A 97 1.55 -2.01 -9.04
CA SER A 97 2.29 -1.94 -10.30
C SER A 97 2.96 -3.28 -10.60
N PHE A 98 3.23 -3.53 -11.86
CA PHE A 98 3.89 -4.74 -12.32
C PHE A 98 4.84 -4.40 -13.47
N LEU A 99 5.99 -5.05 -13.47
CA LEU A 99 7.01 -4.93 -14.51
C LEU A 99 7.51 -6.31 -14.91
N GLU A 100 7.50 -6.60 -16.21
CA GLU A 100 8.15 -7.78 -16.78
C GLU A 100 9.60 -7.48 -17.14
N ASN A 101 10.43 -8.52 -17.17
CA ASN A 101 11.84 -8.44 -17.56
C ASN A 101 12.64 -7.46 -16.70
N VAL A 102 12.56 -7.69 -15.39
CA VAL A 102 13.24 -6.89 -14.38
C VAL A 102 14.76 -7.04 -14.53
N ASN A 103 15.44 -5.93 -14.36
CA ASN A 103 16.89 -5.85 -14.27
C ASN A 103 17.28 -4.70 -13.33
N VAL A 104 18.57 -4.59 -13.06
CA VAL A 104 19.14 -3.60 -12.12
C VAL A 104 18.79 -2.15 -12.50
N GLU A 105 18.56 -1.86 -13.78
CA GLU A 105 18.23 -0.49 -14.23
C GLU A 105 16.75 -0.13 -13.99
N ASN A 106 15.86 -1.12 -13.92
CA ASN A 106 14.41 -0.89 -13.89
C ASN A 106 13.69 -1.46 -12.65
N GLU A 107 14.38 -2.19 -11.78
CA GLU A 107 13.78 -2.84 -10.59
C GLU A 107 13.06 -1.86 -9.63
N ILE A 108 13.45 -0.59 -9.64
CA ILE A 108 12.87 0.46 -8.81
C ILE A 108 11.59 1.08 -9.41
N GLN A 109 11.31 0.82 -10.69
CA GLN A 109 10.21 1.48 -11.40
C GLN A 109 8.84 1.09 -10.88
N THR A 110 8.69 -0.15 -10.38
CA THR A 110 7.43 -0.60 -9.77
C THR A 110 7.11 0.21 -8.52
N TRP A 111 8.13 0.53 -7.71
CA TRP A 111 8.00 1.39 -6.54
C TRP A 111 7.56 2.81 -6.92
N PHE A 112 8.21 3.44 -7.90
CA PHE A 112 7.83 4.77 -8.38
C PHE A 112 6.42 4.82 -8.97
N ALA A 113 6.02 3.77 -9.69
CA ALA A 113 4.68 3.66 -10.25
C ALA A 113 3.61 3.56 -9.14
N VAL A 114 3.88 2.84 -8.06
CA VAL A 114 2.99 2.76 -6.89
C VAL A 114 2.88 4.11 -6.19
N ASP A 115 4.00 4.78 -5.90
CA ASP A 115 4.00 6.14 -5.30
C ASP A 115 3.16 7.10 -6.14
N TYR A 116 3.38 7.08 -7.47
CA TYR A 116 2.63 7.92 -8.38
C TYR A 116 1.13 7.62 -8.36
N ALA A 117 0.76 6.33 -8.39
CA ALA A 117 -0.63 5.90 -8.41
C ALA A 117 -1.42 6.37 -7.19
N ILE A 118 -0.81 6.31 -6.00
CA ILE A 118 -1.44 6.70 -4.74
C ILE A 118 -1.55 8.23 -4.64
N ASN A 119 -0.54 8.96 -5.11
CA ASN A 119 -0.46 10.42 -5.00
C ASN A 119 -1.04 11.20 -6.20
N LEU A 120 -1.70 10.50 -7.14
CA LEU A 120 -2.26 11.10 -8.37
C LEU A 120 -3.19 12.29 -8.10
N LYS A 121 -4.10 12.17 -7.12
CA LYS A 121 -5.10 13.22 -6.81
C LYS A 121 -4.45 14.50 -6.29
N GLU A 122 -3.47 14.38 -5.39
CA GLU A 122 -2.75 15.55 -4.87
C GLU A 122 -1.95 16.27 -5.95
N ARG A 123 -1.35 15.51 -6.87
CA ARG A 123 -0.55 16.05 -7.98
C ARG A 123 -1.42 16.79 -9.00
N VAL A 124 -2.59 16.25 -9.37
CA VAL A 124 -3.53 16.92 -10.28
C VAL A 124 -4.00 18.25 -9.71
N ASN A 125 -4.33 18.32 -8.43
CA ASN A 125 -4.78 19.56 -7.78
C ASN A 125 -3.68 20.64 -7.71
N LYS A 126 -2.40 20.25 -7.65
CA LYS A 126 -1.27 21.21 -7.68
C LYS A 126 -1.00 21.80 -9.06
N CYS A 127 -1.36 21.10 -10.14
CA CYS A 127 -1.17 21.59 -11.51
C CYS A 127 -2.26 22.55 -12.00
N GLN A 128 -3.29 22.79 -11.19
CA GLN A 128 -4.43 23.67 -11.53
C GLN A 128 -4.35 25.06 -10.88
N ASN A 129 -3.26 25.37 -10.15
CA ASN A 129 -3.01 26.66 -9.49
C ASN A 129 -1.83 27.39 -10.11
#